data_AF-A0A1U6HYX2-F1
#
_entry.id   AF-A0A1U6HYX2-F1
#
_cell.length_a   1.000
_cell.length_b   1.000
_cell.length_c   1.000
_cell.angle_alpha   90.00
_cell.angle_beta   90.00
_cell.angle_gamma   90.00
#
_symmetry.space_group_name_H-M   'P 1'
#
loop_
_entity.id
_entity.type
_entity.pdbx_description
1 polymer ?
#
loop_
_entity_poly.entity_id
_entity_poly.type
_entity_poly.pdbx_seq_one_letter_code
_entity_poly.pdbx_strand_id
1 'polypeptide(L)'
;MKASTSLCAQDRVETLRQTRTFDSTKTHYVGLGLCRACAAQAAWGHQLGFSRVTKQPCDECQPIVDRFPRARPGKWRSYSMRNGAKFSLGVPPA
;
A
#
# COMPACT_ATOMS: atom_id res chain seq x y z
N MET A 1 29.66 32.39 -19.07
CA MET A 1 29.48 31.13 -18.29
C MET A 1 28.08 31.16 -17.70
N LYS A 2 27.10 30.42 -18.24
CA LYS A 2 25.74 30.32 -17.68
C LYS A 2 25.51 28.86 -17.29
N ALA A 3 25.27 28.62 -16.01
CA ALA A 3 25.02 27.30 -15.46
C ALA A 3 23.66 26.79 -15.95
N SER A 4 23.66 25.74 -16.77
CA SER A 4 22.46 24.98 -17.10
C SER A 4 22.07 24.14 -15.90
N THR A 5 21.07 24.60 -15.14
CA THR A 5 20.44 23.82 -14.08
C THR A 5 19.65 22.69 -14.73
N SER A 6 20.24 21.50 -14.75
CA SER A 6 19.58 20.26 -15.16
C SER A 6 18.48 19.92 -14.14
N LEU A 7 17.23 20.25 -14.44
CA LEU A 7 16.06 19.76 -13.71
C LEU A 7 15.96 18.24 -13.93
N CYS A 8 16.48 17.49 -12.96
CA CYS A 8 16.32 16.05 -12.88
C CYS A 8 14.82 15.71 -12.90
N ALA A 9 14.46 14.55 -13.46
CA ALA A 9 13.08 14.06 -13.60
C ALA A 9 12.30 13.85 -12.26
N GLN A 10 12.83 14.35 -11.15
CA GLN A 10 12.37 14.19 -9.77
C GLN A 10 11.45 15.33 -9.30
N ASP A 11 11.35 16.44 -10.03
CA ASP A 11 10.52 17.60 -9.67
C ASP A 11 9.14 17.64 -10.38
N ARG A 12 8.61 16.49 -10.79
CA ARG A 12 7.21 16.47 -11.27
C ARG A 12 6.29 16.54 -10.06
N VAL A 13 5.69 17.71 -9.86
CA VAL A 13 4.61 17.92 -8.89
C VAL A 13 3.54 16.86 -9.13
N GLU A 14 3.14 16.16 -8.07
CA GLU A 14 2.06 15.18 -8.13
C GLU A 14 0.79 15.86 -8.67
N THR A 15 0.13 15.22 -9.63
CA THR A 15 -1.12 15.75 -10.18
C THR A 15 -2.26 15.60 -9.17
N LEU A 16 -3.24 16.51 -9.20
CA LEU A 16 -4.44 16.40 -8.36
C LEU A 16 -5.14 15.03 -8.46
N ARG A 17 -5.07 14.39 -9.63
CA ARG A 17 -5.61 13.04 -9.84
C ARG A 17 -4.84 11.99 -9.04
N GLN A 18 -3.51 12.07 -9.00
CA GLN A 18 -2.67 11.17 -8.22
C GLN A 18 -2.90 11.37 -6.73
N THR A 19 -2.98 12.61 -6.24
CA THR A 19 -3.30 12.92 -4.84
C THR A 19 -4.66 12.36 -4.44
N ARG A 20 -5.71 12.55 -5.25
CA ARG A 20 -7.04 11.96 -5.01
C ARG A 20 -7.01 10.44 -4.97
N THR A 21 -6.19 9.82 -5.82
CA THR A 21 -6.04 8.37 -5.85
C THR A 21 -5.37 7.87 -4.56
N PHE A 22 -4.31 8.55 -4.12
CA PHE A 22 -3.64 8.27 -2.86
C PHE A 22 -4.62 8.38 -1.67
N ASP A 23 -5.39 9.47 -1.60
CA ASP A 23 -6.36 9.69 -0.53
C ASP A 23 -7.48 8.65 -0.53
N SER A 24 -7.97 8.25 -1.72
CA SER A 24 -8.96 7.18 -1.85
C SER A 24 -8.41 5.84 -1.34
N THR A 25 -7.19 5.47 -1.74
CA THR A 25 -6.55 4.23 -1.29
C THR A 25 -6.26 4.25 0.21
N LYS A 26 -5.78 5.37 0.74
CA LYS A 26 -5.57 5.56 2.19
C LYS A 26 -6.88 5.42 2.96
N THR A 27 -7.95 6.07 2.50
CA THR A 27 -9.28 6.01 3.12
C THR A 27 -9.80 4.59 3.13
N HIS A 28 -9.60 3.83 2.05
CA HIS A 28 -9.94 2.42 2.00
C HIS A 28 -9.23 1.61 3.09
N TYR A 29 -7.92 1.77 3.27
CA TYR A 29 -7.18 1.07 4.33
C TYR A 29 -7.59 1.49 5.75
N VAL A 30 -7.95 2.76 5.96
CA VAL A 30 -8.57 3.20 7.22
C VAL A 30 -9.91 2.50 7.45
N GLY A 31 -10.73 2.37 6.42
CA GLY A 31 -11.99 1.62 6.46
C GLY A 31 -11.81 0.12 6.77
N LEU A 32 -10.65 -0.45 6.44
CA LEU A 32 -10.25 -1.81 6.80
C LEU A 32 -9.71 -1.93 8.24
N GLY A 33 -9.63 -0.82 8.98
CA GLY A 33 -9.24 -0.78 10.39
C GLY A 33 -7.78 -0.40 10.65
N LEU A 34 -7.00 -0.01 9.64
CA LEU A 34 -5.62 0.46 9.86
C LEU A 34 -5.63 1.87 10.47
N CYS A 35 -4.66 2.15 11.35
CA CYS A 35 -4.39 3.51 11.80
C CYS A 35 -3.97 4.39 10.62
N ARG A 36 -4.14 5.72 10.75
CA ARG A 36 -3.88 6.67 9.65
C ARG A 36 -2.45 6.58 9.10
N ALA A 37 -1.46 6.30 9.97
CA ALA A 37 -0.07 6.17 9.58
C ALA A 37 0.18 4.89 8.77
N CYS A 38 -0.27 3.73 9.27
CA CYS A 38 -0.15 2.46 8.56
C CYS A 38 -0.97 2.43 7.26
N ALA A 39 -2.14 3.08 7.24
CA ALA A 39 -2.95 3.24 6.03
C ALA A 39 -2.25 4.08 4.96
N ALA A 40 -1.59 5.18 5.35
CA ALA A 40 -0.80 5.99 4.42
C ALA A 40 0.40 5.21 3.86
N GLN A 41 1.07 4.44 4.72
CA GLN A 41 2.17 3.58 4.30
C GLN A 41 1.69 2.46 3.36
N ALA A 42 0.53 1.86 3.62
CA ALA A 42 -0.07 0.86 2.75
C ALA A 42 -0.47 1.46 1.39
N ALA A 43 -1.03 2.67 1.37
CA ALA A 43 -1.34 3.40 0.14
C ALA A 43 -0.08 3.71 -0.69
N TRP A 44 1.01 4.12 -0.03
CA TRP A 44 2.31 4.30 -0.68
C TRP A 44 2.87 3.01 -1.28
N GLY A 45 2.80 1.90 -0.52
CA GLY A 45 3.16 0.57 -1.01
C GLY A 45 2.31 0.09 -2.18
N HIS A 46 1.04 0.50 -2.24
CA HIS A 46 0.15 0.19 -3.35
C HIS A 46 0.57 0.89 -4.65
N GLN A 47 1.08 2.13 -4.57
CA GLN A 47 1.50 2.90 -5.74
C GLN A 47 2.90 2.52 -6.24
N LEU A 48 3.86 2.28 -5.33
CA LEU A 48 5.27 2.09 -5.69
C LEU A 48 5.79 0.67 -5.49
N GLY A 49 4.95 -0.21 -4.96
CA GLY A 49 5.32 -1.55 -4.54
C GLY A 49 5.72 -1.63 -3.07
N PHE A 50 5.26 -2.69 -2.41
CA PHE A 50 5.54 -2.97 -0.99
C PHE A 50 7.01 -3.32 -0.70
N SER A 51 7.85 -3.53 -1.72
CA SER A 51 9.30 -3.73 -1.55
C SER A 51 10.03 -2.48 -1.07
N ARG A 52 9.44 -1.29 -1.32
CA ARG A 52 9.99 0.01 -0.90
C ARG A 52 9.46 0.46 0.47
N VAL A 53 8.53 -0.30 1.04
CA VAL A 53 7.96 -0.04 2.35
C VAL A 53 8.85 -0.70 3.40
N THR A 54 9.72 0.09 4.03
CA THR A 54 10.72 -0.42 4.99
C THR A 54 10.22 -0.44 6.42
N LYS A 55 9.24 0.40 6.77
CA LYS A 55 8.65 0.43 8.10
C LYS A 55 7.69 -0.74 8.28
N GLN A 56 7.72 -1.39 9.42
CA GLN A 56 6.69 -2.37 9.77
C GLN A 56 5.41 -1.65 10.21
N PRO A 57 4.23 -2.26 10.03
CA PRO A 57 3.01 -1.81 10.69
C PRO A 57 3.21 -1.70 12.20
N CYS A 58 2.46 -0.83 12.88
CA CYS A 58 2.44 -0.86 14.33
C CYS A 58 1.79 -2.15 14.85
N ASP A 59 2.05 -2.50 16.10
CA ASP A 59 1.59 -3.76 16.73
C ASP A 59 0.07 -3.95 16.62
N GLU A 60 -0.71 -2.87 16.73
CA GLU A 60 -2.17 -2.89 16.58
C GLU A 60 -2.63 -3.20 15.15
N CYS A 61 -1.88 -2.72 14.14
CA CYS A 61 -2.22 -2.88 12.73
C CYS A 61 -1.68 -4.19 12.14
N GLN A 62 -0.64 -4.76 12.73
CA GLN A 62 -0.02 -6.02 12.28
C GLN A 62 -1.04 -7.16 12.08
N PRO A 63 -1.95 -7.48 13.03
CA PRO A 63 -2.91 -8.56 12.85
C PRO A 63 -3.93 -8.31 11.73
N ILE A 64 -4.20 -7.04 11.39
CA ILE A 64 -5.09 -6.68 10.28
C ILE A 64 -4.37 -6.87 8.95
N VAL A 65 -3.13 -6.38 8.86
CA VAL A 65 -2.28 -6.53 7.67
C VAL A 65 -2.02 -8.00 7.36
N ASP A 66 -1.91 -8.86 8.37
CA ASP A 66 -1.73 -10.29 8.20
C ASP A 66 -2.96 -10.98 7.59
N ARG A 67 -4.15 -10.39 7.68
CA ARG A 67 -5.34 -10.93 7.01
C ARG A 67 -5.35 -10.62 5.52
N PHE A 68 -4.51 -9.72 5.01
CA PHE A 68 -4.56 -9.39 3.59
C PHE A 68 -4.15 -10.58 2.70
N PRO A 69 -4.91 -10.83 1.62
CA PRO A 69 -4.61 -11.91 0.70
C PRO A 69 -3.30 -11.62 -0.03
N ARG A 70 -2.39 -12.60 0.02
CA ARG A 70 -1.14 -12.64 -0.74
C ARG A 70 -1.29 -13.64 -1.89
N ALA A 71 -0.94 -13.21 -3.09
CA ALA A 71 -0.84 -14.10 -4.24
C ALA A 71 0.18 -15.21 -3.93
N ARG A 72 -0.21 -16.48 -4.17
CA ARG A 72 0.70 -17.60 -3.99
C ARG A 72 1.65 -17.70 -5.20
N PRO A 73 2.97 -17.76 -4.97
CA PRO A 73 3.90 -17.96 -6.07
C PRO A 73 3.64 -19.31 -6.77
N GLY A 74 3.68 -19.32 -8.10
CA GLY A 74 3.53 -20.53 -8.92
C GLY A 74 2.11 -21.08 -9.04
N LYS A 75 1.09 -20.41 -8.50
CA LYS A 75 -0.31 -20.84 -8.63
C LYS A 75 -1.17 -19.73 -9.22
N TRP A 76 -1.70 -19.97 -10.43
CA TRP A 76 -2.58 -19.04 -11.12
C TRP A 76 -3.80 -18.69 -10.25
N ARG A 77 -4.00 -17.38 -9.98
CA ARG A 77 -5.15 -16.82 -9.26
C ARG A 77 -5.46 -17.47 -7.91
N SER A 78 -4.47 -18.04 -7.23
CA SER A 78 -4.67 -18.56 -5.87
C SER A 78 -4.12 -17.57 -4.85
N TYR A 79 -4.97 -17.20 -3.90
CA TYR A 79 -4.67 -16.26 -2.83
C TYR A 79 -4.65 -16.99 -1.50
N SER A 80 -3.72 -16.64 -0.62
CA SER A 80 -3.76 -17.04 0.79
C SER A 80 -3.54 -15.84 1.67
N MET A 81 -4.15 -15.83 2.84
CA MET A 81 -3.81 -14.81 3.82
C MET A 81 -2.33 -14.84 4.16
N ARG A 82 -1.80 -13.66 4.49
CA ARG A 82 -0.46 -13.53 5.03
C ARG A 82 -0.41 -14.27 6.39
N ASN A 83 0.72 -14.92 6.67
CA ASN A 83 0.94 -15.68 7.90
C ASN A 83 -0.11 -16.77 8.27
N GLY A 84 -0.90 -17.25 7.31
CA GLY A 84 -1.84 -18.35 7.56
C GLY A 84 -3.10 -17.96 8.35
N ALA A 85 -3.45 -16.67 8.40
CA ALA A 85 -4.70 -16.23 9.01
C ALA A 85 -5.94 -16.88 8.34
N LYS A 86 -7.01 -17.12 9.11
CA LYS A 86 -8.28 -17.65 8.59
C LYS A 86 -9.02 -16.55 7.82
N PHE A 87 -9.66 -16.90 6.69
CA PHE A 87 -10.57 -16.01 5.98
C PHE A 87 -11.70 -15.53 6.91
N SER A 88 -11.55 -14.34 7.49
CA SER A 88 -12.64 -13.65 8.16
C SER A 88 -13.58 -13.11 7.07
N LEU A 89 -14.84 -13.57 7.12
CA LEU A 89 -15.96 -13.12 6.27
C LEU A 89 -15.96 -11.58 6.20
N GLY A 90 -15.58 -11.00 5.05
CA GLY A 90 -15.68 -9.55 4.85
C GLY A 90 -14.58 -8.90 4.00
N VAL A 91 -13.46 -9.58 3.75
CA VAL A 91 -12.43 -9.07 2.82
C VAL A 91 -12.45 -9.92 1.55
N PRO A 92 -13.18 -9.53 0.50
CA PRO A 92 -13.12 -10.24 -0.77
C PRO A 92 -11.70 -10.15 -1.34
N PRO A 93 -11.19 -11.20 -1.99
CA PRO A 93 -9.96 -11.10 -2.77
C PRO A 93 -10.19 -10.10 -3.92
N ALA A 94 -9.29 -9.11 -4.03
CA ALA A 94 -9.26 -8.16 -5.12
C ALA A 94 -8.77 -8.80 -6.43
#